data_AF-A0A938RPH3-F1
#
_entry.id   AF-A0A938RPH3-F1
#
_cell.length_a   1.000
_cell.length_b   1.000
_cell.length_c   1.000
_cell.angle_alpha   90.00
_cell.angle_beta   90.00
_cell.angle_gamma   90.00
#
_symmetry.space_group_name_H-M   'P 1'
#
loop_
_entity.id
_entity.type
_entity.pdbx_description
1 polymer ?
#
loop_
_entity_poly.entity_id
_entity_poly.type
_entity_poly.pdbx_seq_one_letter_code
_entity_poly.pdbx_strand_id
1 'polypeptide(L)'
;MTTGAALIAVVVMLLLNAFFVLAEFAMVKLRPTQVEALVQQGNPRALLVAHIQAHLDEYLSVCQLGITLASIGLGFVGEPAFAVLLEPILGSWAWAHGAAIALAYLLVSFLHILFGELVPKSLAIRVPESSALGIARPLALTRFLLWVPLMVLNGAANAVLRLIGFGTPASEPLHTEQELRVILELSQTAGSLSFRQLLLMENVFDLRSVRVSEAMRLRSGVAVLRADSPWPENLALIREHRQSRYPLVDAGGKPIGIVHVKDLVLAGPEGLGHPDLRALARPYPTVREDASLETLLGDLQRRHFHMAIVLDAADRWTGLITLEDIIEEIVGTIEDEFQLEAPLFVADGLTAGRVVLGLQAESLEGAIREALARIAPGELPLPAARIADAVVERERGMPTLLARGLAAPHARLPDLDQFVLVFARSDAGIPVPGRDERAHLIFIMVTPAREPRVQLRLLARIAGLLDSDYVVERLSAAESGAQVVEVLRAADPGALD
;
A
#
# COMPACT_ATOMS: atom_id res chain seq x y z
N MET A 1 8.59 62.66 4.07
CA MET A 1 7.67 62.11 3.06
C MET A 1 6.42 62.98 3.03
N THR A 2 5.81 63.22 1.87
CA THR A 2 4.46 63.82 1.85
C THR A 2 3.48 62.83 2.48
N THR A 3 2.45 63.31 3.21
CA THR A 3 1.47 62.44 3.90
C THR A 3 0.84 61.41 2.95
N GLY A 4 0.61 61.80 1.68
CA GLY A 4 0.12 60.90 0.64
C GLY A 4 1.08 59.76 0.30
N ALA A 5 2.40 60.02 0.23
CA ALA A 5 3.39 58.96 -0.03
C ALA A 5 3.48 57.97 1.14
N ALA A 6 3.32 58.44 2.37
CA ALA A 6 3.31 57.59 3.56
C ALA A 6 2.07 56.69 3.59
N LEU A 7 0.89 57.21 3.25
CA LEU A 7 -0.34 56.42 3.18
C LEU A 7 -0.29 55.38 2.05
N ILE A 8 0.28 55.72 0.89
CA ILE A 8 0.51 54.74 -0.19
C ILE A 8 1.44 53.62 0.29
N ALA A 9 2.54 53.97 0.97
CA ALA A 9 3.46 52.99 1.51
C ALA A 9 2.79 52.08 2.56
N VAL A 10 1.91 52.59 3.42
CA VAL A 10 1.07 51.78 4.34
C VAL A 10 0.23 50.77 3.57
N VAL A 11 -0.48 51.22 2.53
CA VAL A 11 -1.33 50.32 1.71
C VAL A 11 -0.48 49.25 1.02
N VAL A 12 0.68 49.61 0.49
CA VAL A 12 1.60 48.67 -0.15
C VAL A 12 2.12 47.65 0.87
N MET A 13 2.51 48.08 2.08
CA MET A 13 2.96 47.16 3.14
C MET A 13 1.84 46.23 3.61
N LEU A 14 0.60 46.72 3.73
CA LEU A 14 -0.57 45.89 4.05
C LEU A 14 -0.82 44.82 2.98
N LEU A 15 -0.79 45.21 1.70
CA LEU A 15 -0.98 44.29 0.58
C LEU A 15 0.16 43.26 0.49
N LEU A 16 1.39 43.68 0.77
CA LEU A 16 2.55 42.79 0.80
C LEU A 16 2.41 41.75 1.93
N ASN A 17 2.01 42.19 3.13
CA ASN A 17 1.74 41.27 4.23
C ASN A 17 0.62 40.29 3.87
N ALA A 18 -0.50 40.82 3.34
CA ALA A 18 -1.63 40.03 2.91
C ALA A 18 -1.27 38.98 1.85
N PHE A 19 -0.39 39.33 0.91
CA PHE A 19 0.13 38.41 -0.09
C PHE A 19 0.88 37.23 0.54
N PHE A 20 1.80 37.49 1.48
CA PHE A 20 2.57 36.41 2.11
C PHE A 20 1.70 35.54 3.04
N VAL A 21 0.76 36.13 3.78
CA VAL A 21 -0.21 35.36 4.59
C VAL A 21 -1.09 34.50 3.69
N LEU A 22 -1.62 35.05 2.59
CA LEU A 22 -2.40 34.28 1.62
C LEU A 22 -1.59 33.10 1.07
N ALA A 23 -0.33 33.34 0.72
CA ALA A 23 0.58 32.35 0.18
C ALA A 23 0.87 31.20 1.16
N GLU A 24 1.25 31.53 2.40
CA GLU A 24 1.53 30.57 3.46
C GLU A 24 0.34 29.64 3.69
N PHE A 25 -0.84 30.21 3.98
CA PHE A 25 -2.01 29.40 4.33
C PHE A 25 -2.57 28.64 3.12
N ALA A 26 -2.46 29.17 1.90
CA ALA A 26 -2.91 28.46 0.70
C ALA A 26 -2.05 27.22 0.44
N MET A 27 -0.72 27.33 0.55
CA MET A 27 0.20 26.21 0.34
C MET A 27 0.07 25.13 1.41
N VAL A 28 -0.13 25.51 2.67
CA VAL A 28 -0.36 24.55 3.77
C VAL A 28 -1.72 23.86 3.63
N LYS A 29 -2.75 24.57 3.17
CA LYS A 29 -4.12 24.02 3.09
C LYS A 29 -4.34 23.13 1.86
N LEU A 30 -3.64 23.41 0.76
CA LEU A 30 -3.78 22.67 -0.50
C LEU A 30 -3.16 21.28 -0.37
N ARG A 31 -3.93 20.24 -0.66
CA ARG A 31 -3.48 18.84 -0.53
C ARG A 31 -2.65 18.42 -1.76
N PRO A 32 -1.62 17.57 -1.61
CA PRO A 32 -0.82 17.07 -2.74
C PRO A 32 -1.65 16.44 -3.86
N THR A 33 -2.65 15.63 -3.50
CA THR A 33 -3.57 14.99 -4.46
C THR A 33 -4.37 15.99 -5.31
N GLN A 34 -4.70 17.15 -4.75
CA GLN A 34 -5.39 18.23 -5.49
C GLN A 34 -4.44 18.89 -6.49
N VAL A 35 -3.16 19.05 -6.15
CA VAL A 35 -2.14 19.60 -7.05
C VAL A 35 -1.87 18.65 -8.20
N GLU A 36 -1.74 17.35 -7.94
CA GLU A 36 -1.57 16.32 -8.97
C GLU A 36 -2.72 16.31 -9.97
N ALA A 37 -3.97 16.39 -9.48
CA ALA A 37 -5.14 16.48 -10.35
C ALA A 37 -5.07 17.71 -11.29
N LEU A 38 -4.59 18.85 -10.81
CA LEU A 38 -4.44 20.08 -11.62
C LEU A 38 -3.31 19.99 -12.64
N VAL A 39 -2.24 19.25 -12.32
CA VAL A 39 -1.15 18.94 -13.26
C VAL A 39 -1.66 18.03 -14.37
N GLN A 40 -2.43 16.98 -14.03
CA GLN A 40 -3.04 16.08 -15.01
C GLN A 40 -4.05 16.80 -15.93
N GLN A 41 -4.75 17.80 -15.41
CA GLN A 41 -5.63 18.70 -16.19
C GLN A 41 -4.85 19.67 -17.11
N GLY A 42 -3.52 19.62 -17.12
CA GLY A 42 -2.67 20.40 -18.03
C GLY A 42 -2.46 21.86 -17.61
N ASN A 43 -2.68 22.23 -16.35
CA ASN A 43 -2.48 23.60 -15.90
C ASN A 43 -0.98 23.91 -15.70
N PRO A 44 -0.37 24.83 -16.46
CA PRO A 44 1.06 25.12 -16.36
C PRO A 44 1.46 25.77 -15.03
N ARG A 45 0.52 26.40 -14.31
CA ARG A 45 0.78 26.96 -12.98
C ARG A 45 0.78 25.87 -11.91
N ALA A 46 0.07 24.77 -12.13
CA ALA A 46 0.04 23.65 -11.19
C ALA A 46 1.40 22.97 -11.06
N LEU A 47 2.20 22.92 -12.14
CA LEU A 47 3.59 22.44 -12.08
C LEU A 47 4.45 23.25 -11.10
N LEU A 48 4.27 24.58 -11.09
CA LEU A 48 5.00 25.45 -10.16
C LEU A 48 4.50 25.28 -8.73
N VAL A 49 3.18 25.13 -8.54
CA VAL A 49 2.60 24.82 -7.21
C VAL A 49 3.14 23.48 -6.69
N ALA A 50 3.22 22.45 -7.53
CA ALA A 50 3.81 21.16 -7.16
C ALA A 50 5.26 21.30 -6.72
N HIS A 51 6.06 22.09 -7.46
CA HIS A 51 7.44 22.39 -7.08
C HIS A 51 7.55 23.13 -5.74
N ILE A 52 6.68 24.13 -5.50
CA ILE A 52 6.62 24.87 -4.23
C ILE A 52 6.24 23.93 -3.08
N GLN A 53 5.25 23.06 -3.27
CA GLN A 53 4.78 22.12 -2.27
C GLN A 53 5.84 21.06 -1.92
N ALA A 54 6.64 20.62 -2.89
CA ALA A 54 7.77 19.72 -2.65
C ALA A 54 8.89 20.36 -1.82
N HIS A 55 8.98 21.70 -1.81
CA HIS A 55 9.98 22.47 -1.03
C HIS A 55 9.30 23.37 0.01
N LEU A 56 8.21 22.88 0.62
CA LEU A 56 7.31 23.69 1.44
C LEU A 56 8.05 24.45 2.55
N ASP A 57 9.00 23.81 3.24
CA ASP A 57 9.76 24.43 4.33
C ASP A 57 10.56 25.68 3.89
N GLU A 58 11.15 25.63 2.69
CA GLU A 58 11.88 26.78 2.13
C GLU A 58 10.92 27.93 1.83
N TYR A 59 9.79 27.63 1.18
CA TYR A 59 8.80 28.64 0.81
C TYR A 59 8.03 29.20 2.01
N LEU A 60 7.82 28.40 3.05
CA LEU A 60 7.29 28.88 4.33
C LEU A 60 8.25 29.87 4.97
N SER A 61 9.56 29.60 4.92
CA SER A 61 10.58 30.53 5.41
C SER A 61 10.57 31.87 4.63
N VAL A 62 10.36 31.81 3.31
CA VAL A 62 10.18 33.01 2.46
C VAL A 62 8.96 33.82 2.92
N CYS A 63 7.82 33.16 3.12
CA CYS A 63 6.60 33.82 3.58
C CYS A 63 6.77 34.45 4.97
N GLN A 64 7.36 33.74 5.93
CA GLN A 64 7.60 34.24 7.28
C GLN A 64 8.51 35.48 7.29
N LEU A 65 9.58 35.45 6.50
CA LEU A 65 10.45 36.60 6.34
C LEU A 65 9.70 37.77 5.70
N GLY A 66 8.90 37.50 4.66
CA GLY A 66 8.06 38.48 3.99
C GLY A 66 7.04 39.16 4.91
N ILE A 67 6.32 38.38 5.71
CA ILE A 67 5.37 38.85 6.74
C ILE A 67 6.10 39.74 7.75
N THR A 68 7.27 39.31 8.22
CA THR A 68 8.07 40.05 9.19
C THR A 68 8.53 41.40 8.63
N LEU A 69 9.09 41.41 7.42
CA LEU A 69 9.56 42.63 6.76
C LEU A 69 8.40 43.60 6.46
N ALA A 70 7.27 43.09 5.99
CA ALA A 70 6.08 43.89 5.73
C ALA A 70 5.49 44.48 7.02
N SER A 71 5.44 43.69 8.10
CA SER A 71 4.91 44.13 9.40
C SER A 71 5.82 45.17 10.06
N ILE A 72 7.14 44.98 10.02
CA ILE A 72 8.10 45.97 10.51
C ILE A 72 8.00 47.25 9.68
N GLY A 73 8.00 47.14 8.35
CA GLY A 73 7.86 48.29 7.44
C GLY A 73 6.56 49.05 7.66
N LEU A 74 5.46 48.35 7.90
CA LEU A 74 4.17 48.94 8.25
C LEU A 74 4.23 49.69 9.58
N GLY A 75 4.91 49.17 10.60
CA GLY A 75 5.14 49.89 11.86
C GLY A 75 5.91 51.19 11.64
N PHE A 76 7.00 51.15 10.89
CA PHE A 76 7.85 52.32 10.61
C PHE A 76 7.14 53.43 9.84
N VAL A 77 6.25 53.09 8.91
CA VAL A 77 5.58 54.07 8.04
C VAL A 77 4.16 54.40 8.51
N GLY A 78 3.49 53.48 9.19
CA GLY A 78 2.10 53.58 9.61
C GLY A 78 1.88 54.62 10.69
N GLU A 79 2.66 54.59 11.76
CA GLU A 79 2.55 55.57 12.85
C GLU A 79 2.67 57.01 12.35
N PRO A 80 3.76 57.42 11.66
CA PRO A 80 3.89 58.80 11.20
C PRO A 80 2.87 59.19 10.12
N ALA A 81 2.38 58.24 9.30
CA ALA A 81 1.38 58.53 8.28
C ALA A 81 0.03 58.93 8.90
N PHE A 82 -0.40 58.21 9.93
CA PHE A 82 -1.68 58.44 10.59
C PHE A 82 -1.61 59.53 11.66
N ALA A 83 -0.49 59.67 12.38
CA ALA A 83 -0.31 60.73 13.37
C ALA A 83 -0.52 62.12 12.76
N VAL A 84 0.07 62.39 11.59
CA VAL A 84 -0.09 63.67 10.85
C VAL A 84 -1.52 63.92 10.38
N LEU A 85 -2.32 62.86 10.17
CA LEU A 85 -3.73 62.97 9.78
C LEU A 85 -4.64 63.22 10.99
N LEU A 86 -4.27 62.70 12.16
CA LEU A 86 -5.03 62.75 13.41
C LEU A 86 -4.73 64.02 14.24
N GLU A 87 -3.51 64.55 14.17
CA GLU A 87 -3.10 65.78 14.88
C GLU A 87 -4.01 67.00 14.62
N PRO A 88 -4.42 67.32 13.38
CA PRO A 88 -5.33 68.44 13.12
C PRO A 88 -6.73 68.25 13.71
N ILE A 89 -7.16 67.00 13.91
CA ILE A 89 -8.49 66.63 14.39
C ILE A 89 -8.55 66.72 15.92
N LEU A 90 -7.44 66.41 16.61
CA LEU A 90 -7.35 66.33 18.06
C LEU A 90 -7.00 67.67 18.75
N GLY A 91 -6.66 68.71 17.98
CA GLY A 91 -6.40 70.06 18.48
C GLY A 91 -5.04 70.24 19.16
N SER A 92 -4.81 71.41 19.79
CA SER A 92 -3.50 71.84 20.31
C SER A 92 -3.28 71.58 21.82
N TRP A 93 -3.98 70.61 22.40
CA TRP A 93 -3.81 70.28 23.82
C TRP A 93 -2.47 69.56 24.08
N ALA A 94 -1.89 69.74 25.28
CA ALA A 94 -0.60 69.15 25.66
C ALA A 94 -0.57 67.60 25.57
N TRP A 95 -1.73 66.94 25.64
CA TRP A 95 -1.90 65.50 25.50
C TRP A 95 -2.34 65.05 24.09
N ALA A 96 -2.68 65.98 23.19
CA ALA A 96 -3.23 65.67 21.87
C ALA A 96 -2.24 64.88 20.99
N HIS A 97 -0.95 65.21 21.07
CA HIS A 97 0.10 64.49 20.34
C HIS A 97 0.25 63.03 20.80
N GLY A 98 0.23 62.78 22.12
CA GLY A 98 0.27 61.42 22.66
C GLY A 98 -0.98 60.60 22.33
N ALA A 99 -2.16 61.23 22.38
CA ALA A 99 -3.42 60.60 21.96
C ALA A 99 -3.45 60.29 20.45
N ALA A 100 -2.90 61.17 19.62
CA ALA A 100 -2.80 60.97 18.17
C ALA A 100 -1.91 59.76 17.83
N ILE A 101 -0.75 59.63 18.47
CA ILE A 101 0.16 58.49 18.30
C ILE A 101 -0.52 57.19 18.74
N ALA A 102 -1.15 57.16 19.92
CA ALA A 102 -1.83 55.97 20.42
C ALA A 102 -2.99 55.54 19.49
N LEU A 103 -3.79 56.49 19.02
CA LEU A 103 -4.91 56.21 18.11
C LEU A 103 -4.41 55.79 16.72
N ALA A 104 -3.34 56.41 16.21
CA ALA A 104 -2.68 55.99 14.97
C ALA A 104 -2.17 54.54 15.07
N TYR A 105 -1.49 54.20 16.16
CA TYR A 105 -0.98 52.85 16.40
C TYR A 105 -2.11 51.81 16.48
N LEU A 106 -3.20 52.11 17.22
CA LEU A 106 -4.37 51.24 17.30
C LEU A 106 -5.04 51.04 15.93
N LEU A 107 -5.18 52.12 15.15
CA LEU A 107 -5.78 52.07 13.83
C LEU A 107 -4.92 51.26 12.85
N VAL A 108 -3.60 51.49 12.82
CA VAL A 108 -2.66 50.74 11.99
C VAL A 108 -2.66 49.26 12.38
N SER A 109 -2.64 48.96 13.68
CA SER A 109 -2.69 47.59 14.18
C SER A 109 -4.01 46.90 13.80
N PHE A 110 -5.15 47.59 13.92
CA PHE A 110 -6.45 47.06 13.49
C PHE A 110 -6.48 46.76 11.99
N LEU A 111 -6.00 47.69 11.16
CA LEU A 111 -5.93 47.52 9.71
C LEU A 111 -4.98 46.36 9.32
N HIS A 112 -3.85 46.23 10.01
CA HIS A 112 -2.90 45.13 9.81
C HIS A 112 -3.51 43.78 10.15
N ILE A 113 -4.09 43.63 11.34
CA ILE A 113 -4.72 42.36 11.75
C ILE A 113 -5.87 42.01 10.80
N LEU A 114 -6.73 42.98 10.47
CA LEU A 114 -7.90 42.73 9.63
C LEU A 114 -7.51 42.41 8.17
N PHE A 115 -6.82 43.33 7.50
CA PHE A 115 -6.55 43.24 6.06
C PHE A 115 -5.24 42.55 5.73
N GLY A 116 -4.24 42.65 6.61
CA GLY A 116 -2.95 41.99 6.45
C GLY A 116 -2.97 40.53 6.84
N GLU A 117 -3.83 40.10 7.78
CA GLU A 117 -3.79 38.74 8.33
C GLU A 117 -5.13 37.98 8.22
N LEU A 118 -6.20 38.45 8.87
CA LEU A 118 -7.45 37.69 8.99
C LEU A 118 -8.17 37.48 7.66
N VAL A 119 -8.32 38.53 6.86
CA VAL A 119 -9.00 38.44 5.56
C VAL A 119 -8.22 37.53 4.59
N PRO A 120 -6.90 37.69 4.37
CA PRO A 120 -6.12 36.81 3.51
C PRO A 120 -6.10 35.36 3.99
N LYS A 121 -5.95 35.13 5.29
CA LYS A 121 -6.00 33.78 5.88
C LYS A 121 -7.34 33.10 5.64
N SER A 122 -8.44 33.82 5.85
CA SER A 122 -9.79 33.30 5.60
C SER A 122 -9.98 32.96 4.12
N LEU A 123 -9.46 33.78 3.21
CA LEU A 123 -9.51 33.53 1.77
C LEU A 123 -8.70 32.28 1.39
N ALA A 124 -7.46 32.15 1.87
CA ALA A 124 -6.61 30.99 1.65
C ALA A 124 -7.27 29.67 2.09
N ILE A 125 -8.00 29.69 3.21
CA ILE A 125 -8.67 28.49 3.73
C ILE A 125 -9.91 28.13 2.92
N ARG A 126 -10.67 29.13 2.45
CA ARG A 126 -11.93 28.91 1.71
C ARG A 126 -11.71 28.52 0.26
N VAL A 127 -10.69 29.10 -0.40
CA VAL A 127 -10.38 28.88 -1.81
C VAL A 127 -8.87 28.64 -2.02
N PRO A 128 -8.30 27.57 -1.43
CA PRO A 128 -6.85 27.32 -1.43
C PRO A 128 -6.28 27.14 -2.84
N GLU A 129 -7.02 26.46 -3.73
CA GLU A 129 -6.58 26.16 -5.09
C GLU A 129 -6.34 27.43 -5.93
N SER A 130 -7.39 28.26 -6.09
CA SER A 130 -7.30 29.52 -6.84
C SER A 130 -6.26 30.46 -6.23
N SER A 131 -6.17 30.49 -4.89
CA SER A 131 -5.18 31.29 -4.17
C SER A 131 -3.76 30.84 -4.51
N ALA A 132 -3.47 29.54 -4.37
CA ALA A 132 -2.17 28.94 -4.65
C ALA A 132 -1.73 29.14 -6.10
N LEU A 133 -2.62 28.89 -7.07
CA LEU A 133 -2.34 29.07 -8.50
C LEU A 133 -2.10 30.55 -8.85
N GLY A 134 -2.78 31.48 -8.18
CA GLY A 134 -2.59 32.92 -8.36
C GLY A 134 -1.24 33.41 -7.82
N ILE A 135 -0.83 32.91 -6.66
CA ILE A 135 0.37 33.38 -5.94
C ILE A 135 1.65 32.63 -6.29
N ALA A 136 1.57 31.46 -6.93
CA ALA A 136 2.74 30.61 -7.23
C ALA A 136 3.89 31.34 -7.93
N ARG A 137 3.60 32.11 -8.98
CA ARG A 137 4.62 32.85 -9.75
C ARG A 137 5.26 34.00 -8.95
N PRO A 138 4.47 34.93 -8.35
CA PRO A 138 5.02 35.95 -7.47
C PRO A 138 5.83 35.37 -6.31
N LEU A 139 5.39 34.25 -5.74
CA LEU A 139 6.09 33.59 -4.63
C LEU A 139 7.44 33.01 -5.06
N ALA A 140 7.51 32.35 -6.23
CA ALA A 140 8.78 31.87 -6.79
C ALA A 140 9.78 33.01 -7.05
N LEU A 141 9.30 34.16 -7.52
CA LEU A 141 10.14 35.35 -7.73
C LEU A 141 10.65 35.93 -6.40
N THR A 142 9.79 36.04 -5.39
CA THR A 142 10.20 36.54 -4.07
C THR A 142 11.20 35.63 -3.38
N ARG A 143 11.08 34.30 -3.53
CA ARG A 143 12.12 33.36 -3.09
C ARG A 143 13.46 33.66 -3.73
N PHE A 144 13.50 33.86 -5.05
CA PHE A 144 14.74 34.20 -5.75
C PHE A 144 15.35 35.52 -5.23
N LEU A 145 14.52 36.52 -4.96
CA LEU A 145 14.97 37.82 -4.42
C LEU A 145 15.50 37.69 -2.99
N LEU A 146 14.86 36.85 -2.16
CA LEU A 146 15.16 36.69 -0.74
C LEU A 146 16.18 35.57 -0.44
N TRP A 147 16.76 34.95 -1.47
CA TRP A 147 17.65 33.79 -1.31
C TRP A 147 18.87 34.09 -0.40
N VAL A 148 19.51 35.26 -0.55
CA VAL A 148 20.68 35.63 0.25
C VAL A 148 20.32 35.84 1.74
N PRO A 149 19.32 36.67 2.09
CA PRO A 149 18.85 36.78 3.47
C PRO A 149 18.47 35.44 4.11
N LEU A 150 17.77 34.58 3.36
CA LEU A 150 17.34 33.27 3.85
C LEU A 150 18.51 32.34 4.12
N MET A 151 19.51 32.31 3.23
CA MET A 151 20.71 31.52 3.44
C MET A 151 21.45 31.93 4.74
N VAL A 152 21.56 33.24 5.00
CA VAL A 152 22.18 33.75 6.23
C VAL A 152 21.35 33.37 7.45
N LEU A 153 20.03 33.55 7.41
CA LEU A 153 19.13 33.25 8.52
C LEU A 153 19.11 31.75 8.85
N ASN A 154 19.00 30.89 7.84
CA ASN A 154 19.05 29.43 8.00
C ASN A 154 20.41 28.97 8.52
N GLY A 155 21.50 29.59 8.06
CA GLY A 155 22.85 29.34 8.60
C GLY A 155 22.94 29.69 10.09
N ALA A 156 22.39 30.84 10.49
CA ALA A 156 22.34 31.25 11.89
C ALA A 156 21.45 30.33 12.74
N ALA A 157 20.27 29.96 12.25
CA ALA A 157 19.37 29.02 12.92
C ALA A 157 20.04 27.66 13.14
N ASN A 158 20.70 27.11 12.11
CA ASN A 158 21.44 25.85 12.22
C ASN A 158 22.63 25.95 13.20
N ALA A 159 23.31 27.10 13.27
CA ALA A 159 24.36 27.32 14.26
C ALA A 159 23.80 27.30 15.70
N VAL A 160 22.65 27.94 15.93
CA VAL A 160 21.96 27.90 17.23
C VAL A 160 21.49 26.48 17.58
N LEU A 161 20.91 25.75 16.63
CA LEU A 161 20.48 24.36 16.83
C LEU A 161 21.66 23.45 17.21
N ARG A 162 22.81 23.64 16.56
CA ARG A 162 24.06 22.93 16.91
C ARG A 162 24.53 23.25 18.33
N LEU A 163 24.39 24.51 18.77
CA LEU A 163 24.72 24.91 20.14
C LEU A 163 23.79 24.28 21.20
N ILE A 164 22.53 24.03 20.84
CA ILE A 164 21.53 23.39 21.72
C ILE A 164 21.64 21.85 21.69
N GLY A 165 22.50 21.29 20.83
CA GLY A 165 22.77 19.85 20.76
C GLY A 165 21.97 19.09 19.68
N PHE A 166 21.26 19.80 18.80
CA PHE A 166 20.59 19.19 17.64
C PHE A 166 21.52 19.26 16.41
N GLY A 167 21.87 18.11 15.84
CA GLY A 167 22.62 18.01 14.59
C GLY A 167 21.77 18.41 13.38
N THR A 168 22.42 18.88 12.31
CA THR A 168 21.75 19.10 11.02
C THR A 168 21.05 17.82 10.57
N PRO A 169 19.79 17.86 10.07
CA PRO A 169 19.11 16.67 9.60
C PRO A 169 19.97 16.07 8.48
N ALA A 170 20.38 14.81 8.67
CA ALA A 170 21.01 14.06 7.61
C ALA A 170 20.01 13.93 6.46
N SER A 171 20.51 13.99 5.22
CA SER A 171 19.78 13.75 3.98
C SER A 171 18.75 12.62 4.12
N GLU A 172 17.60 12.77 3.45
CA GLU A 172 16.46 11.83 3.42
C GLU A 172 16.87 10.41 3.82
N PRO A 173 16.34 9.88 4.93
CA PRO A 173 16.69 8.53 5.34
C PRO A 173 16.37 7.58 4.19
N LEU A 174 17.35 6.76 3.81
CA LEU A 174 17.10 5.56 3.03
C LEU A 174 16.04 4.77 3.79
N HIS A 175 14.82 4.74 3.24
CA HIS A 175 13.68 4.14 3.90
C HIS A 175 13.99 2.68 4.22
N THR A 176 13.77 2.30 5.47
CA THR A 176 13.82 0.90 5.90
C THR A 176 12.70 0.10 5.21
N GLU A 177 12.83 -1.22 5.10
CA GLU A 177 11.78 -2.09 4.54
C GLU A 177 10.42 -1.88 5.22
N GLN A 178 10.42 -1.64 6.53
CA GLN A 178 9.23 -1.35 7.33
C GLN A 178 8.61 0.00 6.95
N GLU A 179 9.41 1.04 6.75
CA GLU A 179 8.92 2.34 6.27
C GLU A 179 8.40 2.27 4.84
N LEU A 180 9.05 1.50 3.96
CA LEU A 180 8.57 1.21 2.62
C LEU A 180 7.21 0.51 2.65
N ARG A 181 7.02 -0.48 3.53
CA ARG A 181 5.72 -1.15 3.70
C ARG A 181 4.62 -0.15 4.11
N VAL A 182 4.91 0.72 5.08
CA VAL A 182 3.99 1.80 5.49
C VAL A 182 3.66 2.75 4.34
N ILE A 183 4.65 3.14 3.52
CA ILE A 183 4.42 4.02 2.36
C ILE A 183 3.52 3.33 1.32
N LEU A 184 3.73 2.04 1.05
CA LEU A 184 2.90 1.28 0.11
C LEU A 184 1.47 1.11 0.61
N GLU A 185 1.28 0.89 1.91
CA GLU A 185 -0.04 0.86 2.55
C GLU A 185 -0.75 2.21 2.46
N LEU A 186 -0.05 3.32 2.72
CA LEU A 186 -0.58 4.66 2.56
C LEU A 186 -0.96 4.94 1.11
N SER A 187 -0.13 4.49 0.16
CA SER A 187 -0.39 4.63 -1.28
C SER A 187 -1.62 3.82 -1.73
N GLN A 188 -1.81 2.62 -1.18
CA GLN A 188 -3.01 1.80 -1.39
C GLN A 188 -4.24 2.47 -0.80
N THR A 189 -4.15 2.99 0.43
CA THR A 189 -5.24 3.70 1.11
C THR A 189 -5.66 4.96 0.36
N ALA A 190 -4.69 5.66 -0.23
CA ALA A 190 -4.93 6.84 -1.07
C ALA A 190 -5.51 6.49 -2.46
N GLY A 191 -5.67 5.20 -2.80
CA GLY A 191 -6.19 4.74 -4.09
C GLY A 191 -5.20 4.81 -5.25
N SER A 192 -3.93 5.12 -4.97
CA SER A 192 -2.86 5.22 -5.98
C SER A 192 -2.22 3.87 -6.32
N LEU A 193 -2.44 2.85 -5.49
CA LEU A 193 -1.94 1.49 -5.66
C LEU A 193 -3.12 0.51 -5.48
N SER A 194 -3.26 -0.46 -6.37
CA SER A 194 -4.26 -1.52 -6.18
C SER A 194 -3.83 -2.50 -5.08
N PHE A 195 -4.80 -3.15 -4.44
CA PHE A 195 -4.50 -4.16 -3.40
C PHE A 195 -3.69 -5.35 -3.94
N ARG A 196 -3.95 -5.77 -5.19
CA ARG A 196 -3.16 -6.81 -5.87
C ARG A 196 -1.70 -6.38 -5.99
N GLN A 197 -1.42 -5.13 -6.36
CA GLN A 197 -0.06 -4.62 -6.44
C GLN A 197 0.62 -4.59 -5.06
N LEU A 198 -0.11 -4.22 -4.00
CA LEU A 198 0.41 -4.26 -2.63
C LEU A 198 0.85 -5.68 -2.25
N LEU A 199 -0.03 -6.68 -2.46
CA LEU A 199 0.26 -8.10 -2.22
C LEU A 199 1.52 -8.58 -2.94
N LEU A 200 1.65 -8.26 -4.23
CA LEU A 200 2.83 -8.64 -5.01
C LEU A 200 4.12 -8.07 -4.37
N MET A 201 4.08 -6.81 -3.94
CA MET A 201 5.23 -6.16 -3.32
C MET A 201 5.54 -6.73 -1.93
N GLU A 202 4.52 -7.03 -1.12
CA GLU A 202 4.70 -7.70 0.17
C GLU A 202 5.34 -9.09 -0.01
N ASN A 203 4.87 -9.87 -0.97
CA ASN A 203 5.42 -11.19 -1.25
C ASN A 203 6.90 -11.13 -1.69
N VAL A 204 7.29 -10.08 -2.44
CA VAL A 204 8.70 -9.85 -2.80
C VAL A 204 9.55 -9.62 -1.55
N PHE A 205 9.08 -8.83 -0.58
CA PHE A 205 9.80 -8.62 0.68
C PHE A 205 9.89 -9.92 1.50
N ASP A 206 8.81 -10.69 1.55
CA ASP A 206 8.71 -11.90 2.34
C ASP A 206 9.58 -13.04 1.77
N LEU A 207 9.88 -13.04 0.46
CA LEU A 207 10.65 -14.07 -0.24
C LEU A 207 12.02 -14.37 0.40
N ARG A 208 12.63 -13.37 1.05
CA ARG A 208 13.88 -13.52 1.78
C ARG A 208 13.73 -14.48 2.97
N SER A 209 12.58 -14.46 3.63
CA SER A 209 12.27 -15.24 4.83
C SER A 209 11.68 -16.62 4.53
N VAL A 210 11.09 -16.81 3.34
CA VAL A 210 10.53 -18.10 2.93
C VAL A 210 11.64 -19.09 2.61
N ARG A 211 11.54 -20.30 3.19
CA ARG A 211 12.47 -21.39 2.94
C ARG A 211 12.04 -22.27 1.78
N VAL A 212 13.01 -22.91 1.13
CA VAL A 212 12.76 -23.91 0.08
C VAL A 212 11.80 -25.01 0.56
N SER A 213 11.92 -25.47 1.80
CA SER A 213 11.03 -26.49 2.36
C SER A 213 9.55 -26.10 2.39
N GLU A 214 9.23 -24.79 2.35
CA GLU A 214 7.88 -24.27 2.45
C GLU A 214 7.18 -24.18 1.08
N ALA A 215 7.95 -24.09 -0.01
CA ALA A 215 7.44 -23.98 -1.38
C ALA A 215 7.73 -25.21 -2.27
N MET A 216 8.65 -26.10 -1.86
CA MET A 216 9.03 -27.27 -2.66
C MET A 216 7.91 -28.31 -2.79
N ARG A 217 7.98 -29.12 -3.86
CA ARG A 217 7.22 -30.37 -3.98
C ARG A 217 7.95 -31.49 -3.28
N LEU A 218 7.29 -32.12 -2.30
CA LEU A 218 7.82 -33.28 -1.58
C LEU A 218 8.03 -34.46 -2.53
N ARG A 219 9.07 -35.26 -2.29
CA ARG A 219 9.44 -36.45 -3.08
C ARG A 219 8.27 -37.40 -3.34
N SER A 220 7.35 -37.55 -2.38
CA SER A 220 6.16 -38.41 -2.52
C SER A 220 5.17 -37.92 -3.59
N GLY A 221 5.16 -36.62 -3.90
CA GLY A 221 4.31 -36.01 -4.93
C GLY A 221 5.04 -35.74 -6.25
N VAL A 222 6.28 -36.21 -6.40
CA VAL A 222 7.07 -36.02 -7.63
C VAL A 222 6.93 -37.24 -8.54
N ALA A 223 6.42 -37.01 -9.74
CA ALA A 223 6.45 -37.99 -10.82
C ALA A 223 7.90 -38.14 -11.33
N VAL A 224 8.42 -39.37 -11.36
CA VAL A 224 9.80 -39.65 -11.76
C VAL A 224 9.89 -40.68 -12.88
N LEU A 225 10.87 -40.49 -13.77
CA LEU A 225 11.24 -41.51 -14.74
C LEU A 225 12.25 -42.46 -14.10
N ARG A 226 12.13 -43.74 -14.43
CA ARG A 226 13.01 -44.79 -13.91
C ARG A 226 13.94 -45.29 -15.00
N ALA A 227 15.25 -45.26 -14.74
CA ALA A 227 16.25 -45.74 -15.70
C ALA A 227 16.25 -47.27 -15.86
N ASP A 228 15.64 -47.99 -14.92
CA ASP A 228 15.47 -49.45 -14.89
C ASP A 228 14.09 -49.91 -15.38
N SER A 229 13.13 -49.00 -15.60
CA SER A 229 11.80 -49.33 -16.12
C SER A 229 11.74 -49.40 -17.65
N PRO A 230 10.88 -50.27 -18.21
CA PRO A 230 10.59 -50.28 -19.64
C PRO A 230 10.08 -48.92 -20.14
N TRP A 231 10.51 -48.51 -21.33
CA TRP A 231 10.06 -47.25 -21.95
C TRP A 231 8.52 -47.07 -21.99
N PRO A 232 7.69 -48.08 -22.30
CA PRO A 232 6.23 -47.92 -22.29
C PRO A 232 5.65 -47.45 -20.95
N GLU A 233 6.25 -47.84 -19.83
CA GLU A 233 5.84 -47.43 -18.48
C GLU A 233 6.17 -45.95 -18.23
N ASN A 234 7.41 -45.56 -18.53
CA ASN A 234 7.86 -44.16 -18.47
C ASN A 234 7.03 -43.26 -19.41
N LEU A 235 6.69 -43.74 -20.61
CA LEU A 235 5.86 -43.01 -21.56
C LEU A 235 4.41 -42.85 -21.06
N ALA A 236 3.84 -43.87 -20.40
CA ALA A 236 2.53 -43.77 -19.78
C ALA A 236 2.52 -42.69 -18.68
N LEU A 237 3.55 -42.66 -17.83
CA LEU A 237 3.74 -41.66 -16.78
C LEU A 237 3.86 -40.23 -17.36
N ILE A 238 4.60 -40.06 -18.46
CA ILE A 238 4.69 -38.76 -19.15
C ILE A 238 3.31 -38.32 -19.67
N ARG A 239 2.52 -39.23 -20.25
CA ARG A 239 1.18 -38.93 -20.78
C ARG A 239 0.16 -38.60 -19.69
N GLU A 240 0.29 -39.25 -18.54
CA GLU A 240 -0.56 -39.02 -17.37
C GLU A 240 -0.29 -37.66 -16.74
N HIS A 241 0.97 -37.38 -16.40
CA HIS A 241 1.31 -36.16 -15.65
C HIS A 241 1.58 -34.91 -16.50
N ARG A 242 1.88 -35.07 -17.79
CA ARG A 242 2.05 -33.97 -18.78
C ARG A 242 3.02 -32.86 -18.37
N GLN A 243 4.06 -33.18 -17.60
CA GLN A 243 5.06 -32.22 -17.16
C GLN A 243 6.14 -32.01 -18.23
N SER A 244 6.78 -30.85 -18.23
CA SER A 244 7.86 -30.54 -19.17
C SER A 244 9.18 -31.24 -18.85
N ARG A 245 9.42 -31.55 -17.56
CA ARG A 245 10.69 -32.04 -17.02
C ARG A 245 10.42 -33.08 -15.95
N TYR A 246 11.15 -34.18 -15.99
CA TYR A 246 11.04 -35.24 -15.00
C TYR A 246 12.42 -35.59 -14.43
N PRO A 247 12.57 -35.74 -13.10
CA PRO A 247 13.75 -36.36 -12.54
C PRO A 247 13.87 -37.80 -13.01
N LEU A 248 15.05 -38.17 -13.50
CA LEU A 248 15.41 -39.56 -13.77
C LEU A 248 16.07 -40.15 -12.54
N VAL A 249 15.56 -41.28 -12.06
CA VAL A 249 16.10 -41.98 -10.90
C VAL A 249 16.75 -43.31 -11.28
N ASP A 250 17.73 -43.72 -10.49
CA ASP A 250 18.31 -45.06 -10.55
C ASP A 250 17.41 -46.10 -9.84
N ALA A 251 17.85 -47.37 -9.86
CA ALA A 251 17.14 -48.47 -9.20
C ALA A 251 16.93 -48.23 -7.70
N GLY A 252 17.86 -47.51 -7.04
CA GLY A 252 17.79 -47.13 -5.62
C GLY A 252 16.91 -45.91 -5.34
N GLY A 253 16.33 -45.28 -6.37
CA GLY A 253 15.47 -44.11 -6.25
C GLY A 253 16.23 -42.80 -6.03
N LYS A 254 17.55 -42.76 -6.31
CA LYS A 254 18.35 -41.54 -6.26
C LYS A 254 18.26 -40.82 -7.61
N PRO A 255 18.05 -39.48 -7.65
CA PRO A 255 18.12 -38.72 -8.89
C PRO A 255 19.50 -38.83 -9.53
N ILE A 256 19.54 -39.06 -10.84
CA ILE A 256 20.76 -39.11 -11.66
C ILE A 256 20.77 -38.06 -12.77
N GLY A 257 19.63 -37.42 -13.03
CA GLY A 257 19.51 -36.30 -13.97
C GLY A 257 18.09 -35.79 -14.10
N ILE A 258 17.88 -34.81 -14.97
CA ILE A 258 16.55 -34.33 -15.39
C ILE A 258 16.38 -34.61 -16.88
N VAL A 259 15.29 -35.25 -17.26
CA VAL A 259 14.92 -35.49 -18.67
C VAL A 259 13.88 -34.46 -19.07
N HIS A 260 14.13 -33.76 -20.18
CA HIS A 260 13.16 -32.86 -20.79
C HIS A 260 12.32 -33.61 -21.83
N VAL A 261 11.00 -33.44 -21.79
CA VAL A 261 10.11 -34.02 -22.82
C VAL A 261 10.46 -33.51 -24.22
N LYS A 262 10.91 -32.26 -24.33
CA LYS A 262 11.37 -31.69 -25.60
C LYS A 262 12.54 -32.48 -26.21
N ASP A 263 13.48 -32.96 -25.39
CA ASP A 263 14.62 -33.73 -25.88
C ASP A 263 14.19 -35.12 -26.40
N LEU A 264 13.16 -35.71 -25.78
CA LEU A 264 12.54 -36.96 -26.26
C LEU A 264 11.86 -36.79 -27.63
N VAL A 265 11.19 -35.66 -27.85
CA VAL A 265 10.53 -35.35 -29.14
C VAL A 265 11.57 -35.05 -30.22
N LEU A 266 12.62 -34.29 -29.88
CA LEU A 266 13.69 -33.93 -30.82
C LEU A 266 14.56 -35.12 -31.25
N ALA A 267 14.55 -36.22 -30.51
CA ALA A 267 15.22 -37.47 -30.89
C ALA A 267 14.58 -38.17 -32.12
N GLY A 268 13.41 -37.70 -32.58
CA GLY A 268 12.74 -38.19 -33.78
C GLY A 268 11.99 -39.52 -33.61
N PRO A 269 11.27 -39.99 -34.65
CA PRO A 269 10.42 -41.19 -34.59
C PRO A 269 11.18 -42.48 -34.24
N GLU A 270 12.43 -42.60 -34.69
CA GLU A 270 13.31 -43.75 -34.40
C GLU A 270 13.80 -43.72 -32.93
N GLY A 271 14.04 -42.53 -32.37
CA GLY A 271 14.43 -42.34 -30.97
C GLY A 271 13.28 -42.51 -29.96
N LEU A 272 12.03 -42.29 -30.38
CA LEU A 272 10.83 -42.48 -29.56
C LEU A 272 10.46 -43.95 -29.33
N GLY A 273 11.06 -44.89 -30.06
CA GLY A 273 10.81 -46.33 -29.89
C GLY A 273 11.44 -46.87 -28.60
N HIS A 274 12.70 -46.51 -28.33
CA HIS A 274 13.45 -46.87 -27.13
C HIS A 274 14.52 -45.81 -26.82
N PRO A 275 14.12 -44.63 -26.27
CA PRO A 275 15.07 -43.59 -25.94
C PRO A 275 15.97 -44.02 -24.78
N ASP A 276 17.27 -43.77 -24.89
CA ASP A 276 18.19 -43.90 -23.76
C ASP A 276 18.05 -42.69 -22.84
N LEU A 277 17.24 -42.85 -21.78
CA LEU A 277 16.99 -41.80 -20.80
C LEU A 277 18.26 -41.33 -20.10
N ARG A 278 19.28 -42.19 -19.94
CA ARG A 278 20.55 -41.80 -19.29
C ARG A 278 21.36 -40.85 -20.16
N ALA A 279 21.33 -41.04 -21.49
CA ALA A 279 21.99 -40.14 -22.43
C ALA A 279 21.27 -38.78 -22.54
N LEU A 280 19.94 -38.76 -22.35
CA LEU A 280 19.14 -37.54 -22.38
C LEU A 280 19.08 -36.81 -21.02
N ALA A 281 19.62 -37.43 -19.97
CA ALA A 281 19.61 -36.88 -18.63
C ALA A 281 20.56 -35.67 -18.53
N ARG A 282 20.00 -34.50 -18.26
CA ARG A 282 20.76 -33.26 -18.03
C ARG A 282 21.16 -33.14 -16.56
N PRO A 283 22.29 -32.46 -16.26
CA PRO A 283 22.68 -32.17 -14.88
C PRO A 283 21.65 -31.26 -14.20
N TYR A 284 21.50 -31.41 -12.89
CA TYR A 284 20.61 -30.60 -12.07
C TYR A 284 21.37 -29.88 -10.95
N PRO A 285 20.96 -28.65 -10.58
CA PRO A 285 21.42 -28.03 -9.36
C PRO A 285 20.76 -28.70 -8.14
N THR A 286 21.48 -28.71 -7.02
CA THR A 286 20.96 -29.12 -5.72
C THR A 286 20.85 -27.91 -4.80
N VAL A 287 19.83 -27.91 -3.93
CA VAL A 287 19.62 -26.87 -2.91
C VAL A 287 19.22 -27.53 -1.59
N ARG A 288 19.54 -26.88 -0.46
CA ARG A 288 19.13 -27.35 0.86
C ARG A 288 17.71 -26.88 1.20
N GLU A 289 17.01 -27.68 2.00
CA GLU A 289 15.66 -27.35 2.51
C GLU A 289 15.58 -26.01 3.26
N ASP A 290 16.64 -25.64 3.99
CA ASP A 290 16.72 -24.44 4.81
C ASP A 290 17.17 -23.18 4.07
N ALA A 291 17.49 -23.29 2.78
CA ALA A 291 17.88 -22.15 1.96
C ALA A 291 16.70 -21.18 1.72
N SER A 292 17.01 -19.90 1.57
CA SER A 292 16.04 -18.86 1.21
C SER A 292 15.64 -18.94 -0.26
N LEU A 293 14.35 -18.72 -0.55
CA LEU A 293 13.84 -18.67 -1.93
C LEU A 293 14.46 -17.53 -2.74
N GLU A 294 14.73 -16.37 -2.14
CA GLU A 294 15.39 -15.24 -2.82
C GLU A 294 16.78 -15.64 -3.33
N THR A 295 17.54 -16.34 -2.48
CA THR A 295 18.89 -16.81 -2.85
C THR A 295 18.82 -17.86 -3.97
N LEU A 296 17.89 -18.80 -3.86
CA LEU A 296 17.67 -19.82 -4.88
C LEU A 296 17.22 -19.21 -6.22
N LEU A 297 16.33 -18.22 -6.19
CA LEU A 297 15.87 -17.50 -7.38
C LEU A 297 17.05 -16.91 -8.15
N GLY A 298 17.93 -16.19 -7.44
CA GLY A 298 19.14 -15.63 -8.01
C GLY A 298 20.09 -16.68 -8.58
N ASP A 299 20.25 -17.82 -7.90
CA ASP A 299 21.08 -18.94 -8.37
C ASP A 299 20.53 -19.60 -9.64
N LEU A 300 19.23 -19.89 -9.68
CA LEU A 300 18.56 -20.49 -10.83
C LEU A 300 18.61 -19.56 -12.04
N GLN A 301 18.37 -18.26 -11.85
CA GLN A 301 18.46 -17.25 -12.90
C GLN A 301 19.88 -17.12 -13.47
N ARG A 302 20.90 -17.02 -12.61
CA ARG A 302 22.31 -16.92 -13.04
C ARG A 302 22.78 -18.13 -13.83
N ARG A 303 22.31 -19.31 -13.45
CA ARG A 303 22.73 -20.58 -14.06
C ARG A 303 21.79 -21.06 -15.17
N HIS A 304 20.72 -20.33 -15.45
CA HIS A 304 19.66 -20.68 -16.41
C HIS A 304 19.04 -22.06 -16.17
N PHE A 305 18.92 -22.46 -14.90
CA PHE A 305 18.18 -23.67 -14.52
C PHE A 305 16.76 -23.30 -14.12
N HIS A 306 15.79 -24.17 -14.46
CA HIS A 306 14.37 -23.98 -14.12
C HIS A 306 13.89 -24.94 -13.02
N MET A 307 14.76 -25.84 -12.54
CA MET A 307 14.42 -26.87 -11.56
C MET A 307 15.66 -27.19 -10.74
N ALA A 308 15.48 -27.38 -9.44
CA ALA A 308 16.49 -27.87 -8.51
C ALA A 308 15.99 -29.08 -7.72
N ILE A 309 16.90 -29.99 -7.40
CA ILE A 309 16.64 -31.10 -6.49
C ILE A 309 16.91 -30.62 -5.06
N VAL A 310 15.96 -30.86 -4.17
CA VAL A 310 16.06 -30.46 -2.76
C VAL A 310 16.60 -31.60 -1.92
N LEU A 311 17.58 -31.28 -1.08
CA LEU A 311 18.25 -32.21 -0.18
C LEU A 311 18.07 -31.80 1.28
N ASP A 312 17.94 -32.80 2.15
CA ASP A 312 17.99 -32.59 3.60
C ASP A 312 19.44 -32.38 4.10
N ALA A 313 19.58 -32.20 5.42
CA ALA A 313 20.88 -32.02 6.06
C ALA A 313 21.82 -33.23 5.94
N ALA A 314 21.32 -34.40 5.56
CA ALA A 314 22.08 -35.63 5.35
C ALA A 314 22.27 -35.96 3.86
N ASP A 315 22.09 -34.97 2.97
CA ASP A 315 22.19 -35.09 1.51
C ASP A 315 21.23 -36.11 0.89
N ARG A 316 20.10 -36.38 1.55
CA ARG A 316 19.05 -37.24 0.98
C ARG A 316 18.07 -36.41 0.18
N TRP A 317 17.60 -36.98 -0.92
CA TRP A 317 16.59 -36.36 -1.75
C TRP A 317 15.22 -36.32 -1.05
N THR A 318 14.72 -35.11 -0.82
CA THR A 318 13.44 -34.87 -0.14
C THR A 318 12.38 -34.22 -1.02
N GLY A 319 12.78 -33.57 -2.11
CA GLY A 319 11.84 -32.93 -3.02
C GLY A 319 12.47 -32.30 -4.25
N LEU A 320 11.68 -31.53 -4.98
CA LEU A 320 12.16 -30.63 -6.03
C LEU A 320 11.47 -29.29 -5.90
N ILE A 321 12.10 -28.26 -6.46
CA ILE A 321 11.51 -26.92 -6.56
C ILE A 321 11.83 -26.36 -7.93
N THR A 322 10.88 -25.65 -8.53
CA THR A 322 11.04 -25.05 -9.84
C THR A 322 11.08 -23.52 -9.77
N LEU A 323 11.52 -22.89 -10.87
CA LEU A 323 11.47 -21.44 -10.98
C LEU A 323 10.02 -20.93 -10.93
N GLU A 324 9.10 -21.71 -11.50
CA GLU A 324 7.67 -21.43 -11.46
C GLU A 324 7.14 -21.47 -10.02
N ASP A 325 7.51 -22.46 -9.20
CA ASP A 325 7.12 -22.50 -7.77
C ASP A 325 7.60 -21.24 -7.01
N ILE A 326 8.79 -20.71 -7.32
CA ILE A 326 9.31 -19.50 -6.66
C ILE A 326 8.57 -18.24 -7.13
N ILE A 327 8.25 -18.15 -8.42
CA ILE A 327 7.47 -17.03 -8.96
C ILE A 327 6.05 -17.07 -8.40
N GLU A 328 5.48 -18.25 -8.20
CA GLU A 328 4.15 -18.46 -7.61
C GLU A 328 4.04 -17.85 -6.21
N GLU A 329 5.09 -17.92 -5.39
CA GLU A 329 5.12 -17.28 -4.07
C GLU A 329 5.05 -15.74 -4.17
N ILE A 330 5.52 -15.15 -5.27
CA ILE A 330 5.42 -13.70 -5.51
C ILE A 330 4.05 -13.34 -6.08
N VAL A 331 3.66 -14.03 -7.16
CA VAL A 331 2.54 -13.62 -8.02
C VAL A 331 1.20 -14.17 -7.53
N GLY A 332 1.23 -15.15 -6.63
CA GLY A 332 0.12 -16.06 -6.42
C GLY A 332 0.03 -17.04 -7.59
N THR A 333 -1.00 -17.89 -7.57
CA THR A 333 -1.07 -18.99 -8.54
C THR A 333 -1.37 -18.53 -9.94
N ILE A 334 -0.41 -18.79 -10.82
CA ILE A 334 -0.59 -18.79 -12.27
C ILE A 334 -1.07 -20.20 -12.61
N GLU A 335 -2.34 -20.35 -12.98
CA GLU A 335 -2.88 -21.64 -13.42
C GLU A 335 -2.12 -22.07 -14.68
N ASP A 336 -1.35 -23.16 -14.56
CA ASP A 336 -0.68 -23.79 -15.69
C ASP A 336 -1.74 -24.43 -16.59
N GLU A 337 -1.77 -24.06 -17.86
CA GLU A 337 -2.74 -24.53 -18.86
C GLU A 337 -2.80 -26.08 -18.97
N PHE A 338 -1.79 -26.77 -18.44
CA PHE A 338 -1.66 -28.24 -18.47
C PHE A 338 -1.79 -28.92 -17.11
N GLN A 339 -1.96 -28.18 -16.00
CA GLN A 339 -2.15 -28.77 -14.67
C GLN A 339 -3.62 -29.15 -14.41
N LEU A 340 -3.81 -30.37 -13.92
CA LEU A 340 -5.10 -30.93 -13.49
C LEU A 340 -5.31 -30.76 -11.97
N GLU A 341 -4.94 -29.61 -11.40
CA GLU A 341 -5.40 -29.32 -10.02
C GLU A 341 -6.89 -29.00 -10.07
N ALA A 342 -7.67 -29.56 -9.14
CA ALA A 342 -9.09 -29.27 -9.06
C ALA A 342 -9.27 -27.75 -8.84
N PRO A 343 -10.13 -27.07 -9.61
CA PRO A 343 -10.34 -25.63 -9.44
C PRO A 343 -10.83 -25.34 -8.03
N LEU A 344 -10.27 -24.31 -7.41
CA LEU A 344 -10.58 -23.89 -6.05
C LEU A 344 -11.66 -22.81 -6.08
N PHE A 345 -12.91 -23.14 -5.74
CA PHE A 345 -13.99 -22.14 -5.74
C PHE A 345 -14.24 -21.58 -4.35
N VAL A 346 -14.48 -20.27 -4.24
CA VAL A 346 -14.78 -19.63 -2.94
C VAL A 346 -16.05 -20.21 -2.32
N ALA A 347 -17.01 -20.60 -3.17
CA ALA A 347 -18.26 -21.20 -2.74
C ALA A 347 -18.10 -22.60 -2.10
N ASP A 348 -17.00 -23.32 -2.35
CA ASP A 348 -16.81 -24.69 -1.81
C ASP A 348 -16.58 -24.70 -0.29
N GLY A 349 -16.03 -23.61 0.25
CA GLY A 349 -15.82 -23.45 1.68
C GLY A 349 -17.03 -22.92 2.45
N LEU A 350 -18.09 -22.49 1.76
CA LEU A 350 -19.23 -21.76 2.33
C LEU A 350 -20.54 -22.56 2.22
N THR A 351 -21.27 -22.65 3.34
CA THR A 351 -22.65 -23.16 3.38
C THR A 351 -23.60 -22.03 3.73
N ALA A 352 -24.90 -22.20 3.44
CA ALA A 352 -25.91 -21.23 3.88
C ALA A 352 -25.97 -21.09 5.42
N GLY A 353 -25.62 -22.15 6.15
CA GLY A 353 -25.52 -22.15 7.62
C GLY A 353 -24.30 -21.42 8.18
N ARG A 354 -23.30 -21.11 7.33
CA ARG A 354 -22.09 -20.33 7.64
C ARG A 354 -22.21 -18.86 7.22
N VAL A 355 -23.43 -18.38 6.95
CA VAL A 355 -23.71 -16.99 6.60
C VAL A 355 -24.39 -16.27 7.75
N VAL A 356 -23.82 -15.13 8.16
CA VAL A 356 -24.31 -14.31 9.26
C VAL A 356 -24.64 -12.91 8.79
N LEU A 357 -25.94 -12.60 8.66
CA LEU A 357 -26.40 -11.27 8.28
C LEU A 357 -26.71 -10.42 9.52
N GLY A 358 -26.52 -9.09 9.39
CA GLY A 358 -26.90 -8.10 10.40
C GLY A 358 -26.01 -8.10 11.66
N LEU A 359 -24.69 -8.23 11.50
CA LEU A 359 -23.73 -8.08 12.60
C LEU A 359 -23.79 -6.67 13.21
N GLN A 360 -23.68 -6.61 14.53
CA GLN A 360 -23.77 -5.36 15.31
C GLN A 360 -22.49 -5.04 16.11
N ALA A 361 -21.39 -5.75 15.85
CA ALA A 361 -20.15 -5.53 16.57
C ALA A 361 -19.54 -4.13 16.38
N GLU A 362 -18.84 -3.66 17.41
CA GLU A 362 -18.17 -2.35 17.43
C GLU A 362 -16.67 -2.43 17.09
N SER A 363 -16.16 -3.62 16.77
CA SER A 363 -14.76 -3.84 16.38
C SER A 363 -14.65 -5.09 15.51
N LEU A 364 -13.57 -5.21 14.73
CA LEU A 364 -13.32 -6.40 13.91
C LEU A 364 -13.16 -7.68 14.76
N GLU A 365 -12.47 -7.60 15.90
CA GLU A 365 -12.40 -8.72 16.86
C GLU A 365 -13.80 -9.11 17.36
N GLY A 366 -14.63 -8.13 17.72
CA GLY A 366 -16.02 -8.36 18.09
C GLY A 366 -16.83 -9.01 16.97
N ALA A 367 -16.65 -8.56 15.72
CA ALA A 367 -17.36 -9.08 14.56
C ALA A 367 -17.01 -10.54 14.26
N ILE A 368 -15.71 -10.90 14.36
CA ILE A 368 -15.25 -12.28 14.20
C ILE A 368 -15.88 -13.19 15.26
N ARG A 369 -15.85 -12.76 16.53
CA ARG A 369 -16.41 -13.54 17.65
C ARG A 369 -17.94 -13.66 17.54
N GLU A 370 -18.64 -12.58 17.22
CA GLU A 370 -20.09 -12.58 17.04
C GLU A 370 -20.51 -13.49 15.87
N ALA A 371 -19.84 -13.37 14.72
CA ALA A 371 -20.14 -14.19 13.54
C ALA A 371 -19.98 -15.67 13.85
N LEU A 372 -18.82 -16.08 14.38
CA LEU A 372 -18.54 -17.48 14.68
C LEU A 372 -19.45 -18.04 15.78
N ALA A 373 -19.83 -17.23 16.78
CA ALA A 373 -20.76 -17.65 17.83
C ALA A 373 -22.20 -17.87 17.35
N ARG A 374 -22.60 -17.20 16.24
CA ARG A 374 -23.92 -17.36 15.63
C ARG A 374 -24.02 -18.58 14.70
N ILE A 375 -22.91 -19.24 14.40
CA ILE A 375 -22.90 -20.46 13.57
C ILE A 375 -23.41 -21.65 14.39
N ALA A 376 -24.31 -22.44 13.81
CA ALA A 376 -24.89 -23.60 14.48
C ALA A 376 -23.83 -24.68 14.80
N PRO A 377 -23.93 -25.38 15.95
CA PRO A 377 -23.05 -26.51 16.25
C PRO A 377 -23.10 -27.56 15.14
N GLY A 378 -21.93 -28.00 14.65
CA GLY A 378 -21.80 -28.98 13.57
C GLY A 378 -21.61 -28.39 12.17
N GLU A 379 -21.83 -27.09 11.97
CA GLU A 379 -21.50 -26.42 10.70
C GLU A 379 -19.99 -26.18 10.55
N LEU A 380 -19.24 -26.07 11.65
CA LEU A 380 -17.79 -25.85 11.65
C LEU A 380 -17.06 -27.15 12.04
N PRO A 381 -15.91 -27.47 11.40
CA PRO A 381 -15.14 -28.68 11.69
C PRO A 381 -14.40 -28.60 13.04
N LEU A 382 -14.22 -27.39 13.57
CA LEU A 382 -13.58 -27.13 14.85
C LEU A 382 -14.48 -26.23 15.70
N PRO A 383 -14.32 -26.23 17.04
CA PRO A 383 -15.09 -25.34 17.92
C PRO A 383 -14.94 -23.87 17.50
N ALA A 384 -16.07 -23.16 17.38
CA ALA A 384 -16.12 -21.76 16.95
C ALA A 384 -15.19 -20.85 17.76
N ALA A 385 -15.08 -21.06 19.08
CA ALA A 385 -14.19 -20.31 19.95
C ALA A 385 -12.70 -20.48 19.55
N ARG A 386 -12.27 -21.71 19.21
CA ARG A 386 -10.90 -22.00 18.79
C ARG A 386 -10.56 -21.32 17.46
N ILE A 387 -11.51 -21.35 16.52
CA ILE A 387 -11.39 -20.65 15.23
C ILE A 387 -11.28 -19.14 15.48
N ALA A 388 -12.16 -18.59 16.32
CA ALA A 388 -12.16 -17.16 16.64
C ALA A 388 -10.84 -16.72 17.26
N ASP A 389 -10.30 -17.46 18.22
CA ASP A 389 -9.04 -17.11 18.88
C ASP A 389 -7.87 -17.12 17.89
N ALA A 390 -7.77 -18.12 17.02
CA ALA A 390 -6.72 -18.18 16.01
C ALA A 390 -6.78 -17.03 14.99
N VAL A 391 -7.99 -16.70 14.51
CA VAL A 391 -8.21 -15.59 13.57
C VAL A 391 -7.94 -14.25 14.24
N VAL A 392 -8.45 -14.04 15.46
CA VAL A 392 -8.23 -12.80 16.22
C VAL A 392 -6.74 -12.61 16.55
N GLU A 393 -6.04 -13.66 16.97
CA GLU A 393 -4.60 -13.59 17.24
C GLU A 393 -3.82 -13.18 15.99
N ARG A 394 -4.19 -13.74 14.82
CA ARG A 394 -3.59 -13.38 13.53
C ARG A 394 -3.90 -11.94 13.11
N GLU A 395 -5.11 -11.45 13.39
CA GLU A 395 -5.58 -10.11 13.00
C GLU A 395 -5.09 -9.00 13.95
N ARG A 396 -4.68 -9.33 15.18
CA ARG A 396 -4.09 -8.36 16.13
C ARG A 396 -2.78 -7.77 15.65
N GLY A 397 -2.02 -8.52 14.85
CA GLY A 397 -0.80 -8.02 14.24
C GLY A 397 -1.08 -7.07 13.08
N MET A 398 -2.01 -7.44 12.20
CA MET A 398 -2.39 -6.65 11.03
C MET A 398 -3.80 -7.04 10.57
N PRO A 399 -4.81 -6.15 10.68
CA PRO A 399 -6.15 -6.41 10.19
C PRO A 399 -6.18 -6.56 8.67
N THR A 400 -6.83 -7.60 8.16
CA THR A 400 -6.99 -7.83 6.73
C THR A 400 -8.21 -7.06 6.20
N LEU A 401 -8.10 -5.73 6.12
CA LEU A 401 -9.09 -4.89 5.44
C LEU A 401 -8.72 -4.74 3.97
N LEU A 402 -9.66 -5.13 3.12
CA LEU A 402 -9.65 -5.01 1.67
C LEU A 402 -10.49 -3.78 1.26
N ALA A 403 -10.31 -3.31 0.03
CA ALA A 403 -11.03 -2.14 -0.49
C ALA A 403 -12.56 -2.34 -0.47
N ARG A 404 -13.32 -1.23 -0.48
CA ARG A 404 -14.79 -1.21 -0.59
C ARG A 404 -15.51 -1.80 0.63
N GLY A 405 -14.99 -1.53 1.82
CA GLY A 405 -15.57 -1.95 3.09
C GLY A 405 -15.59 -3.47 3.25
N LEU A 406 -14.56 -4.16 2.79
CA LEU A 406 -14.43 -5.61 2.87
C LEU A 406 -13.36 -5.98 3.90
N ALA A 407 -13.63 -6.93 4.78
CA ALA A 407 -12.61 -7.54 5.62
C ALA A 407 -12.50 -9.04 5.29
N ALA A 408 -11.27 -9.56 5.25
CA ALA A 408 -11.02 -10.99 5.02
C ALA A 408 -10.14 -11.59 6.14
N PRO A 409 -10.59 -11.54 7.41
CA PRO A 409 -9.82 -12.03 8.53
C PRO A 409 -9.59 -13.54 8.40
N HIS A 410 -8.35 -13.99 8.57
CA HIS A 410 -7.99 -15.37 8.25
C HIS A 410 -6.97 -15.99 9.21
N ALA A 411 -6.94 -17.32 9.29
CA ALA A 411 -5.91 -18.06 10.02
C ALA A 411 -5.60 -19.43 9.40
N ARG A 412 -4.42 -19.96 9.71
CA ARG A 412 -4.03 -21.34 9.40
C ARG A 412 -4.19 -22.23 10.63
N LEU A 413 -4.80 -23.39 10.46
CA LEU A 413 -5.04 -24.35 11.55
C LEU A 413 -4.42 -25.72 11.21
N PRO A 414 -3.69 -26.36 12.14
CA PRO A 414 -3.03 -27.64 11.89
C PRO A 414 -3.99 -28.83 11.81
N ASP A 415 -5.16 -28.75 12.44
CA ASP A 415 -6.16 -29.83 12.55
C ASP A 415 -7.30 -29.66 11.53
N LEU A 416 -7.01 -29.06 10.38
CA LEU A 416 -8.02 -28.77 9.35
C LEU A 416 -7.63 -29.48 8.06
N ASP A 417 -8.54 -30.28 7.50
CA ASP A 417 -8.29 -31.03 6.26
C ASP A 417 -8.68 -30.23 5.00
N GLN A 418 -9.67 -29.34 5.11
CA GLN A 418 -10.17 -28.50 4.02
C GLN A 418 -10.43 -27.09 4.52
N PHE A 419 -10.30 -26.09 3.63
CA PHE A 419 -10.60 -24.72 4.02
C PHE A 419 -12.08 -24.53 4.35
N VAL A 420 -12.35 -23.58 5.24
CA VAL A 420 -13.71 -23.19 5.64
C VAL A 420 -13.84 -21.68 5.54
N LEU A 421 -14.97 -21.26 4.99
CA LEU A 421 -15.36 -19.87 4.86
C LEU A 421 -16.62 -19.60 5.68
N VAL A 422 -16.63 -18.46 6.36
CA VAL A 422 -17.80 -17.89 7.02
C VAL A 422 -17.97 -16.48 6.45
N PHE A 423 -19.15 -16.21 5.89
CA PHE A 423 -19.47 -14.88 5.39
C PHE A 423 -20.33 -14.16 6.42
N ALA A 424 -20.00 -12.90 6.70
CA ALA A 424 -20.82 -12.07 7.54
C ALA A 424 -21.01 -10.66 6.97
N ARG A 425 -22.18 -10.06 7.24
CA ARG A 425 -22.50 -8.69 6.82
C ARG A 425 -22.89 -7.81 8.00
N SER A 426 -22.40 -6.58 8.03
CA SER A 426 -22.86 -5.51 8.91
C SER A 426 -23.43 -4.35 8.10
N ASP A 427 -24.69 -4.01 8.34
CA ASP A 427 -25.36 -2.91 7.64
C ASP A 427 -24.83 -1.54 8.13
N ALA A 428 -24.47 -1.43 9.41
CA ALA A 428 -23.85 -0.24 9.99
C ALA A 428 -22.35 -0.09 9.65
N GLY A 429 -21.73 -1.20 9.20
CA GLY A 429 -20.29 -1.30 9.00
C GLY A 429 -19.52 -1.39 10.32
N ILE A 430 -18.46 -2.18 10.35
CA ILE A 430 -17.60 -2.40 11.51
C ILE A 430 -16.38 -1.47 11.41
N PRO A 431 -16.05 -0.68 12.45
CA PRO A 431 -14.85 0.15 12.41
C PRO A 431 -13.60 -0.72 12.47
N VAL A 432 -12.60 -0.40 11.64
CA VAL A 432 -11.31 -1.08 11.61
C VAL A 432 -10.22 -0.14 12.13
N PRO A 433 -9.39 -0.56 13.10
CA PRO A 433 -8.33 0.28 13.63
C PRO A 433 -7.40 0.81 12.53
N GLY A 434 -7.14 2.13 12.54
CA GLY A 434 -6.22 2.77 11.59
C GLY A 434 -6.79 3.02 10.19
N ARG A 435 -8.09 2.81 9.96
CA ARG A 435 -8.75 3.04 8.67
C ARG A 435 -10.03 3.86 8.85
N ASP A 436 -10.27 4.81 7.95
CA ASP A 436 -11.52 5.62 7.93
C ASP A 436 -12.70 4.83 7.36
N GLU A 437 -12.44 3.78 6.58
CA GLU A 437 -13.44 2.93 5.95
C GLU A 437 -13.96 1.85 6.92
N ARG A 438 -15.27 1.58 6.87
CA ARG A 438 -15.92 0.56 7.71
C ARG A 438 -16.10 -0.74 6.94
N ALA A 439 -15.86 -1.87 7.60
CA ALA A 439 -16.08 -3.19 7.01
C ALA A 439 -17.56 -3.58 7.05
N HIS A 440 -18.20 -3.62 5.89
CA HIS A 440 -19.58 -4.07 5.69
C HIS A 440 -19.67 -5.54 5.33
N LEU A 441 -18.72 -6.07 4.54
CA LEU A 441 -18.64 -7.46 4.13
C LEU A 441 -17.44 -8.11 4.82
N ILE A 442 -17.62 -9.28 5.43
CA ILE A 442 -16.57 -9.94 6.23
C ILE A 442 -16.48 -11.41 5.81
N PHE A 443 -15.33 -11.82 5.29
CA PHE A 443 -15.02 -13.19 4.91
C PHE A 443 -14.04 -13.79 5.90
N ILE A 444 -14.56 -14.45 6.93
CA ILE A 444 -13.73 -15.16 7.91
C ILE A 444 -13.30 -16.49 7.28
N MET A 445 -11.99 -16.70 7.19
CA MET A 445 -11.43 -17.87 6.51
C MET A 445 -10.47 -18.63 7.40
N VAL A 446 -10.59 -19.96 7.41
CA VAL A 446 -9.56 -20.83 7.99
C VAL A 446 -9.10 -21.87 6.99
N THR A 447 -7.79 -22.08 6.93
CA THR A 447 -7.15 -22.98 5.95
C THR A 447 -6.23 -23.99 6.62
N PRO A 448 -6.00 -25.17 6.00
CA PRO A 448 -5.05 -26.16 6.49
C PRO A 448 -3.62 -25.58 6.60
N ALA A 449 -2.96 -25.77 7.74
CA ALA A 449 -1.58 -25.28 7.92
C ALA A 449 -0.56 -25.95 6.97
N ARG A 450 -0.89 -27.14 6.45
CA ARG A 450 -0.06 -27.89 5.49
C ARG A 450 -0.20 -27.42 4.05
N GLU A 451 -1.20 -26.59 3.76
CA GLU A 451 -1.51 -26.10 2.41
C GLU A 451 -1.50 -24.56 2.38
N PRO A 452 -0.33 -23.93 2.62
CA PRO A 452 -0.24 -22.46 2.69
C PRO A 452 -0.70 -21.77 1.40
N ARG A 453 -0.58 -22.45 0.25
CA ARG A 453 -1.01 -21.98 -1.08
C ARG A 453 -2.53 -21.73 -1.16
N VAL A 454 -3.34 -22.52 -0.45
CA VAL A 454 -4.81 -22.40 -0.50
C VAL A 454 -5.30 -21.06 0.04
N GLN A 455 -4.65 -20.54 1.10
CA GLN A 455 -5.03 -19.26 1.70
C GLN A 455 -4.80 -18.09 0.75
N LEU A 456 -3.63 -18.03 0.10
CA LEU A 456 -3.30 -16.96 -0.84
C LEU A 456 -4.23 -16.99 -2.06
N ARG A 457 -4.53 -18.19 -2.59
CA ARG A 457 -5.52 -18.38 -3.66
C ARG A 457 -6.89 -17.84 -3.30
N LEU A 458 -7.39 -18.18 -2.11
CA LEU A 458 -8.71 -17.73 -1.65
C LEU A 458 -8.74 -16.22 -1.42
N LEU A 459 -7.70 -15.62 -0.82
CA LEU A 459 -7.61 -14.17 -0.66
C LEU A 459 -7.65 -13.46 -2.02
N ALA A 460 -6.87 -13.94 -2.99
CA ALA A 460 -6.85 -13.37 -4.34
C ALA A 460 -8.20 -13.52 -5.06
N ARG A 461 -8.86 -14.68 -4.93
CA ARG A 461 -10.20 -14.91 -5.51
C ARG A 461 -11.26 -14.04 -4.85
N ILE A 462 -11.32 -13.98 -3.52
CA ILE A 462 -12.26 -13.11 -2.79
C ILE A 462 -12.04 -11.65 -3.18
N ALA A 463 -10.80 -11.17 -3.24
CA ALA A 463 -10.49 -9.83 -3.70
C ALA A 463 -10.98 -9.60 -5.15
N GLY A 464 -10.72 -10.54 -6.06
CA GLY A 464 -11.13 -10.45 -7.46
C GLY A 464 -12.65 -10.50 -7.68
N LEU A 465 -13.38 -11.32 -6.91
CA LEU A 465 -14.85 -11.37 -6.94
C LEU A 465 -15.46 -10.00 -6.60
N LEU A 466 -14.77 -9.21 -5.78
CA LEU A 466 -15.28 -7.96 -5.21
C LEU A 466 -14.77 -6.71 -5.95
N ASP A 467 -13.92 -6.90 -6.97
CA ASP A 467 -13.66 -5.89 -8.01
C ASP A 467 -14.92 -5.63 -8.86
N SER A 468 -15.89 -6.56 -8.88
CA SER A 468 -17.17 -6.42 -9.59
C SER A 468 -18.23 -5.70 -8.75
N ASP A 469 -18.62 -4.49 -9.17
CA ASP A 469 -19.71 -3.72 -8.54
C ASP A 469 -20.99 -4.53 -8.41
N TYR A 470 -21.31 -5.32 -9.44
CA TYR A 470 -22.48 -6.19 -9.47
C TYR A 470 -22.47 -7.24 -8.35
N VAL A 471 -21.31 -7.86 -8.10
CA VAL A 471 -21.19 -8.88 -7.05
C VAL A 471 -21.33 -8.25 -5.67
N VAL A 472 -20.66 -7.12 -5.44
CA VAL A 472 -20.72 -6.37 -4.18
C VAL A 472 -22.14 -5.91 -3.87
N GLU A 473 -22.86 -5.36 -4.85
CA GLU A 473 -24.25 -4.94 -4.69
C GLU A 473 -25.17 -6.12 -4.33
N ARG A 474 -25.00 -7.26 -5.00
CA ARG A 474 -25.83 -8.45 -4.71
C ARG A 474 -25.54 -9.07 -3.35
N LEU A 475 -24.29 -9.09 -2.90
CA LEU A 475 -23.94 -9.53 -1.54
C LEU A 475 -24.49 -8.57 -0.48
N SER A 476 -24.41 -7.27 -0.75
CA SER A 476 -24.98 -6.23 0.12
C SER A 476 -26.51 -6.32 0.21
N ALA A 477 -27.19 -6.70 -0.88
CA ALA A 477 -28.64 -6.83 -0.94
C ALA A 477 -29.19 -8.21 -0.51
N ALA A 478 -28.33 -9.22 -0.31
CA ALA A 478 -28.79 -10.58 -0.01
C ALA A 478 -29.56 -10.65 1.32
N GLU A 479 -30.72 -11.29 1.33
CA GLU A 479 -31.57 -11.43 2.52
C GLU A 479 -31.40 -12.78 3.21
N SER A 480 -30.67 -13.72 2.60
CA SER A 480 -30.45 -15.06 3.13
C SER A 480 -29.08 -15.64 2.79
N GLY A 481 -28.64 -16.62 3.59
CA GLY A 481 -27.39 -17.35 3.32
C GLY A 481 -27.40 -18.10 1.99
N ALA A 482 -28.56 -18.59 1.55
CA ALA A 482 -28.69 -19.25 0.25
C ALA A 482 -28.40 -18.29 -0.91
N GLN A 483 -28.89 -17.04 -0.84
CA GLN A 483 -28.62 -16.02 -1.86
C GLN A 483 -27.14 -15.61 -1.88
N VAL A 484 -26.48 -15.53 -0.72
CA VAL A 484 -25.03 -15.24 -0.66
C VAL A 484 -24.24 -16.35 -1.37
N VAL A 485 -24.54 -17.62 -1.08
CA VAL A 485 -23.86 -18.76 -1.72
C VAL A 485 -24.13 -18.77 -3.23
N GLU A 486 -25.35 -18.46 -3.66
CA GLU A 486 -25.70 -18.36 -5.09
C GLU A 486 -24.91 -17.25 -5.79
N VAL A 487 -24.80 -16.07 -5.18
CA VAL A 487 -24.03 -14.95 -5.75
C VAL A 487 -22.56 -15.31 -5.90
N LEU A 488 -21.95 -15.92 -4.89
CA LEU A 488 -20.55 -16.33 -4.95
C LEU A 488 -20.31 -17.45 -5.96
N ARG A 489 -21.23 -18.41 -6.08
CA ARG A 489 -21.15 -19.47 -7.09
C ARG A 489 -21.30 -18.92 -8.51
N ALA A 490 -22.21 -17.97 -8.72
CA ALA A 490 -22.40 -17.34 -10.03
C ALA A 490 -21.25 -16.40 -10.43
N ALA A 491 -20.53 -15.85 -9.44
CA ALA A 491 -19.43 -14.94 -9.65
C ALA A 491 -18.09 -15.64 -9.90
N ASP A 492 -17.99 -16.95 -9.62
CA ASP A 492 -16.78 -17.74 -9.84
C ASP A 492 -16.84 -18.41 -11.24
N PRO A 493 -16.04 -17.98 -12.23
CA PRO A 493 -16.24 -18.33 -13.65
C PRO A 493 -16.18 -19.82 -14.03
N GLY A 494 -15.75 -20.70 -13.11
CA GLY A 494 -15.68 -22.15 -13.34
C GLY A 494 -16.68 -22.99 -12.55
N ALA A 495 -17.54 -22.40 -11.72
CA ALA A 495 -18.46 -23.15 -10.85
C ALA A 495 -19.80 -23.53 -11.51
N LEU A 496 -19.97 -23.24 -12.81
CA LEU A 496 -21.19 -23.46 -13.60
C LEU A 496 -21.07 -24.60 -14.62
N ASP A 497 -19.90 -25.24 -14.72
CA ASP A 497 -19.66 -26.49 -15.45
C ASP A 497 -19.52 -27.66 -14.46
#